data_AF-A0A1Y1K2K9-F1
#
_entry.id   AF-A0A1Y1K2K9-F1
#
_cell.length_a   1.000
_cell.length_b   1.000
_cell.length_c   1.000
_cell.angle_alpha   90.00
_cell.angle_beta   90.00
_cell.angle_gamma   90.00
#
_symmetry.space_group_name_H-M   'P 1'
#
loop_
_entity.id
_entity.type
_entity.pdbx_description
1 polymer ?
#
loop_
_entity_poly.entity_id
_entity_poly.type
_entity_poly.pdbx_seq_one_letter_code
_entity_poly.pdbx_strand_id
1 'polypeptide(L)'
;MQGRSNRPRDRSSVAIDQINLTVSNRSQINDWRRSRRLMAYSTVGTPDYIAPEIFTGHGYSFDCDWWSLGTIMFECLVGWPPFCAEDSHDTYRKIVNWRQTLYFPDDITLGIEAENLIRSMVCNTENRLGRGGAHEIKNHAFFRGVEFDSLRRIRAPFEPRLTSNIDTTYFPTDEIDQTDNATVLKAQALQQGRQIEESPEM
;
A
#
# COMPACT_ATOMS: atom_id res chain seq x y z
N MET A 1 0.83 -57.85 35.45
CA MET A 1 -0.58 -57.79 34.97
C MET A 1 -1.16 -56.49 35.52
N GLN A 2 -1.26 -55.40 34.74
CA GLN A 2 -2.44 -54.99 33.93
C GLN A 2 -3.74 -54.98 34.76
N GLY A 3 -4.56 -53.92 34.84
CA GLY A 3 -4.64 -52.70 34.04
C GLY A 3 -5.65 -51.67 34.60
N ARG A 4 -5.76 -50.58 33.85
CA ARG A 4 -6.34 -49.22 34.09
C ARG A 4 -7.88 -49.14 34.15
N SER A 5 -8.39 -48.01 34.71
CA SER A 5 -9.16 -46.93 34.03
C SER A 5 -10.16 -46.26 35.00
N ASN A 6 -10.08 -44.98 35.43
CA ASN A 6 -10.10 -43.65 34.80
C ASN A 6 -11.51 -43.03 34.58
N ARG A 7 -11.83 -41.96 35.32
CA ARG A 7 -12.79 -40.87 34.96
C ARG A 7 -12.40 -39.58 35.71
N PRO A 8 -12.12 -38.46 35.02
CA PRO A 8 -11.93 -37.15 35.66
C PRO A 8 -13.25 -36.41 35.79
N ARG A 9 -13.39 -35.60 36.85
CA ARG A 9 -14.49 -34.65 37.05
C ARG A 9 -14.08 -33.30 36.43
N ASP A 10 -14.80 -32.92 35.38
CA ASP A 10 -14.79 -31.60 34.77
C ASP A 10 -15.14 -30.50 35.77
N ARG A 11 -14.36 -29.42 35.74
CA ARG A 11 -14.84 -28.02 35.75
C ARG A 11 -13.63 -27.09 35.51
N SER A 12 -13.12 -27.15 34.29
CA SER A 12 -12.39 -26.04 33.70
C SER A 12 -13.39 -24.88 33.55
N SER A 13 -13.19 -23.81 34.33
CA SER A 13 -13.83 -22.53 34.08
C SER A 13 -13.25 -21.93 32.80
N VAL A 14 -13.77 -22.37 31.67
CA VAL A 14 -13.59 -21.66 30.40
C VAL A 14 -14.34 -20.35 30.57
N ALA A 15 -13.58 -19.26 30.69
CA ALA A 15 -14.14 -17.93 30.55
C ALA A 15 -14.86 -17.91 29.20
N ILE A 16 -16.19 -17.83 29.25
CA ILE A 16 -17.04 -17.72 28.08
C ILE A 16 -16.65 -16.41 27.40
N ASP A 17 -16.05 -16.53 26.21
CA ASP A 17 -15.74 -15.42 25.33
C ASP A 17 -16.98 -14.53 25.21
N GLN A 18 -16.86 -13.30 25.70
CA GLN A 18 -17.79 -12.24 25.33
C GLN A 18 -17.64 -12.01 23.83
N ILE A 19 -18.65 -12.44 23.08
CA ILE A 19 -18.80 -12.16 21.66
C ILE A 19 -18.95 -10.64 21.51
N ASN A 20 -17.84 -9.97 21.21
CA ASN A 20 -17.85 -8.59 20.75
C ASN A 20 -18.16 -8.61 19.24
N LEU A 21 -19.44 -8.42 18.90
CA LEU A 21 -19.84 -8.02 17.55
C LEU A 21 -19.13 -6.71 17.18
N THR A 22 -18.68 -6.63 15.91
CA THR A 22 -18.06 -5.49 15.17
C THR A 22 -16.53 -5.40 15.03
N VAL A 23 -15.76 -6.48 15.24
CA VAL A 23 -14.28 -6.47 15.09
C VAL A 23 -13.77 -7.07 13.76
N SER A 24 -14.59 -7.23 12.73
CA SER A 24 -14.13 -7.93 11.51
C SER A 24 -13.23 -7.11 10.57
N ASN A 25 -13.31 -5.76 10.57
CA ASN A 25 -12.48 -4.94 9.67
C ASN A 25 -11.30 -4.26 10.37
N ARG A 26 -11.47 -3.76 11.61
CA ARG A 26 -10.42 -2.96 12.27
C ARG A 26 -9.17 -3.74 12.69
N SER A 27 -9.28 -5.01 13.07
CA SER A 27 -8.08 -5.80 13.41
C SER A 27 -7.27 -6.07 12.14
N GLN A 28 -7.93 -6.49 11.06
CA GLN A 28 -7.31 -6.67 9.75
C GLN A 28 -6.63 -5.36 9.30
N ILE A 29 -7.30 -4.20 9.40
CA ILE A 29 -6.73 -2.87 9.10
C ILE A 29 -5.44 -2.58 9.88
N ASN A 30 -5.40 -2.92 11.18
CA ASN A 30 -4.20 -2.71 11.99
C ASN A 30 -3.06 -3.67 11.63
N ASP A 31 -3.40 -4.91 11.32
CA ASP A 31 -2.44 -5.92 10.86
C ASP A 31 -1.87 -5.55 9.48
N TRP A 32 -2.69 -4.98 8.57
CA TRP A 32 -2.26 -4.44 7.28
C TRP A 32 -1.26 -3.29 7.44
N ARG A 33 -1.56 -2.33 8.31
CA ARG A 33 -0.66 -1.21 8.60
C ARG A 33 0.68 -1.70 9.16
N ARG A 34 0.68 -2.76 9.96
CA ARG A 34 1.89 -3.42 10.47
C ARG A 34 2.66 -4.15 9.36
N SER A 35 1.96 -4.97 8.58
CA SER A 35 2.54 -5.78 7.50
C SER A 35 3.17 -4.89 6.42
N ARG A 36 2.53 -3.77 6.06
CA ARG A 36 3.10 -2.81 5.10
C ARG A 36 4.41 -2.18 5.59
N ARG A 37 4.51 -1.84 6.88
CA ARG A 37 5.76 -1.33 7.47
C ARG A 37 6.88 -2.37 7.38
N LEU A 38 6.56 -3.64 7.58
CA LEU A 38 7.52 -4.74 7.40
C LEU A 38 7.88 -4.97 5.92
N MET A 39 6.92 -4.81 4.99
CA MET A 39 7.13 -5.00 3.56
C MET A 39 7.94 -3.88 2.87
N ALA A 40 8.01 -2.68 3.45
CA ALA A 40 8.83 -1.57 2.94
C ALA A 40 10.34 -1.90 2.86
N TYR A 41 10.77 -2.99 3.53
CA TYR A 41 12.16 -3.48 3.54
C TYR A 41 12.44 -4.61 2.54
N SER A 42 11.44 -5.13 1.82
CA SER A 42 11.63 -6.23 0.85
C SER A 42 11.65 -5.73 -0.60
N THR A 43 12.54 -6.29 -1.42
CA THR A 43 12.84 -5.89 -2.81
C THR A 43 11.79 -6.34 -3.84
N VAL A 44 10.49 -6.17 -3.55
CA VAL A 44 9.41 -6.38 -4.54
C VAL A 44 8.35 -5.28 -4.41
N GLY A 45 7.96 -4.69 -5.55
CA GLY A 45 7.00 -3.60 -5.61
C GLY A 45 5.62 -3.99 -5.06
N THR A 46 4.94 -3.04 -4.43
CA THR A 46 3.59 -3.19 -3.89
C THR A 46 2.59 -3.30 -5.06
N PRO A 47 2.02 -4.49 -5.35
CA PRO A 47 1.16 -4.69 -6.52
C PRO A 47 -0.17 -3.94 -6.41
N ASP A 48 -0.49 -3.41 -5.23
CA ASP A 48 -1.77 -2.78 -4.89
C ASP A 48 -2.20 -1.64 -5.82
N TYR A 49 -1.25 -0.97 -6.50
CA TYR A 49 -1.51 0.17 -7.38
C TYR A 49 -1.46 -0.18 -8.87
N ILE A 50 -1.12 -1.42 -9.22
CA ILE A 50 -0.92 -1.83 -10.61
C ILE A 50 -2.28 -1.99 -11.31
N ALA A 51 -2.41 -1.43 -12.51
CA ALA A 51 -3.60 -1.57 -13.33
C ALA A 51 -3.74 -3.00 -13.90
N PRO A 52 -4.96 -3.54 -14.05
CA PRO A 52 -5.18 -4.92 -14.47
C PRO A 52 -4.59 -5.24 -15.85
N GLU A 53 -4.56 -4.29 -16.77
CA GLU A 53 -4.00 -4.46 -18.11
C GLU A 53 -2.48 -4.65 -18.16
N ILE A 54 -1.75 -4.23 -17.11
CA ILE A 54 -0.29 -4.45 -17.01
C ILE A 54 0.01 -5.94 -16.92
N PHE A 55 -0.89 -6.71 -16.31
CA PHE A 55 -0.74 -8.15 -16.16
C PHE A 55 -1.13 -8.94 -17.40
N THR A 56 -2.03 -8.41 -18.24
CA THR A 56 -2.52 -9.14 -19.41
C THR A 56 -1.53 -9.09 -20.58
N GLY A 57 -0.53 -8.21 -20.56
CA GLY A 57 0.55 -8.18 -21.55
C GLY A 57 0.12 -7.74 -22.96
N HIS A 58 -1.10 -7.24 -23.13
CA HIS A 58 -1.66 -6.81 -24.43
C HIS A 58 -1.22 -5.38 -24.84
N GLY A 59 -0.18 -4.85 -24.19
CA GLY A 59 0.24 -3.46 -24.29
C GLY A 59 -0.47 -2.57 -23.27
N TYR A 60 0.29 -1.67 -22.67
CA TYR A 60 -0.22 -0.65 -21.76
C TYR A 60 0.03 0.73 -22.38
N SER A 61 -0.80 1.70 -21.98
CA SER A 61 -0.66 3.10 -22.37
C SER A 61 -0.61 3.95 -21.10
N PHE A 62 -0.44 5.26 -21.26
CA PHE A 62 -0.34 6.23 -20.15
C PHE A 62 -1.57 6.25 -19.24
N ASP A 63 -2.71 5.71 -19.67
CA ASP A 63 -3.94 5.67 -18.88
C ASP A 63 -3.86 4.67 -17.71
N CYS A 64 -2.89 3.75 -17.68
CA CYS A 64 -2.64 2.91 -16.51
C CYS A 64 -2.27 3.74 -15.27
N ASP A 65 -1.64 4.90 -15.45
CA ASP A 65 -1.28 5.79 -14.34
C ASP A 65 -2.51 6.41 -13.68
N TRP A 66 -3.61 6.58 -14.43
CA TRP A 66 -4.87 7.07 -13.88
C TRP A 66 -5.55 6.04 -12.98
N TRP A 67 -5.39 4.75 -13.27
CA TRP A 67 -5.81 3.69 -12.35
C TRP A 67 -5.04 3.78 -11.02
N SER A 68 -3.71 3.91 -11.10
CA SER A 68 -2.85 4.06 -9.93
C SER A 68 -3.25 5.29 -9.11
N LEU A 69 -3.53 6.42 -9.77
CA LEU A 69 -4.01 7.65 -9.12
C LEU A 69 -5.34 7.43 -8.39
N GLY A 70 -6.30 6.75 -9.02
CA GLY A 70 -7.58 6.41 -8.39
C GLY A 70 -7.41 5.50 -7.17
N THR A 71 -6.48 4.54 -7.25
CA THR A 71 -6.14 3.63 -6.16
C THR A 71 -5.49 4.39 -4.97
N ILE A 72 -4.56 5.31 -5.25
CA ILE A 72 -3.93 6.16 -4.23
C ILE A 72 -4.97 7.11 -3.61
N MET A 73 -5.87 7.68 -4.41
CA MET A 73 -6.95 8.53 -3.90
C MET A 73 -7.87 7.76 -2.97
N PHE A 74 -8.25 6.52 -3.32
CA PHE A 74 -8.99 5.63 -2.43
C PHE A 74 -8.23 5.44 -1.11
N GLU A 75 -6.95 5.10 -1.17
CA GLU A 75 -6.15 4.89 0.02
C GLU A 75 -6.03 6.13 0.92
N CYS A 76 -5.84 7.32 0.35
CA CYS A 76 -5.77 8.56 1.14
C CYS A 76 -7.08 8.85 1.88
N LEU A 77 -8.23 8.47 1.32
CA LEU A 77 -9.55 8.75 1.91
C LEU A 77 -10.05 7.63 2.82
N VAL A 78 -9.74 6.37 2.49
CA VAL A 78 -10.18 5.17 3.23
C VAL A 78 -9.15 4.75 4.27
N GLY A 79 -7.87 4.95 3.99
CA GLY A 79 -6.74 4.61 4.85
C GLY A 79 -6.02 3.30 4.50
N TRP A 80 -6.46 2.58 3.46
CA TRP A 80 -5.78 1.41 2.89
C TRP A 80 -6.11 1.26 1.39
N PRO A 81 -5.27 0.56 0.59
CA PRO A 81 -5.51 0.33 -0.83
C PRO A 81 -6.76 -0.52 -1.07
N PRO A 82 -7.49 -0.29 -2.17
CA PRO A 82 -8.75 -0.98 -2.45
C PRO A 82 -8.60 -2.50 -2.65
N PHE A 83 -7.42 -2.97 -3.08
CA PHE A 83 -7.18 -4.38 -3.41
C PHE A 83 -6.22 -5.09 -2.46
N CYS A 84 -5.93 -4.52 -1.29
CA CYS A 84 -4.95 -5.10 -0.37
C CYS A 84 -5.35 -6.52 0.10
N ALA A 85 -4.38 -7.42 0.13
CA ALA A 85 -4.50 -8.80 0.61
C ALA A 85 -3.17 -9.31 1.20
N GLU A 86 -3.22 -10.46 1.90
CA GLU A 86 -2.11 -10.92 2.77
C GLU A 86 -0.99 -11.45 1.90
N ASP A 87 -1.41 -12.10 0.82
CA ASP A 87 -0.57 -12.64 -0.21
C ASP A 87 -0.69 -11.81 -1.50
N SER A 88 0.44 -11.60 -2.16
CA SER A 88 0.51 -10.85 -3.42
C SER A 88 -0.34 -11.48 -4.52
N HIS A 89 -0.50 -12.80 -4.53
CA HIS A 89 -1.35 -13.50 -5.49
C HIS A 89 -2.84 -13.23 -5.21
N ASP A 90 -3.25 -13.04 -3.96
CA ASP A 90 -4.61 -12.61 -3.63
C ASP A 90 -4.86 -11.17 -4.07
N THR A 91 -3.88 -10.27 -3.86
CA THR A 91 -3.95 -8.88 -4.36
C THR A 91 -4.12 -8.86 -5.87
N TYR A 92 -3.33 -9.67 -6.60
CA TYR A 92 -3.48 -9.85 -8.04
C TYR A 92 -4.89 -10.31 -8.42
N ARG A 93 -5.42 -11.36 -7.77
CA ARG A 93 -6.78 -11.86 -8.05
C ARG A 93 -7.85 -10.79 -7.79
N LYS A 94 -7.67 -9.96 -6.75
CA LYS A 94 -8.57 -8.84 -6.46
C LYS A 94 -8.50 -7.77 -7.55
N ILE A 95 -7.32 -7.40 -8.02
CA ILE A 95 -7.14 -6.41 -9.09
C ILE A 95 -7.77 -6.89 -10.41
N VAL A 96 -7.53 -8.14 -10.81
CA VAL A 96 -8.12 -8.70 -12.04
C VAL A 96 -9.66 -8.73 -11.93
N ASN A 97 -10.20 -9.03 -10.75
CA ASN A 97 -11.64 -9.07 -10.49
C ASN A 97 -12.17 -7.76 -9.87
N TRP A 98 -11.54 -6.61 -10.14
CA TRP A 98 -11.82 -5.33 -9.50
C TRP A 98 -13.31 -4.96 -9.42
N ARG A 99 -14.11 -5.33 -10.42
CA ARG A 99 -15.55 -5.04 -10.49
C ARG A 99 -16.33 -5.61 -9.30
N GLN A 100 -15.86 -6.72 -8.75
CA GLN A 100 -16.49 -7.43 -7.64
C GLN A 100 -15.80 -7.13 -6.30
N THR A 101 -14.55 -6.68 -6.34
CA THR A 101 -13.70 -6.53 -5.16
C THR A 101 -13.50 -5.08 -4.73
N LEU A 102 -13.75 -4.10 -5.61
CA LEU A 102 -13.76 -2.68 -5.27
C LEU A 102 -14.97 -2.39 -4.39
N TYR A 103 -14.73 -2.28 -3.08
CA TYR A 103 -15.73 -2.02 -2.07
C TYR A 103 -15.37 -0.78 -1.25
N PHE A 104 -16.36 0.07 -1.01
CA PHE A 104 -16.25 1.26 -0.17
C PHE A 104 -16.88 0.94 1.19
N PRO A 105 -16.12 1.02 2.30
CA PRO A 105 -16.63 0.71 3.62
C PRO A 105 -17.75 1.65 4.07
N ASP A 106 -18.84 1.09 4.62
CA ASP A 106 -20.00 1.86 5.10
C ASP A 106 -19.66 2.75 6.31
N ASP A 107 -18.59 2.44 7.04
CA ASP A 107 -18.12 3.21 8.20
C ASP A 107 -17.29 4.44 7.83
N ILE A 108 -17.02 4.66 6.53
CA ILE A 108 -16.25 5.79 6.03
C ILE A 108 -17.13 6.66 5.14
N THR A 109 -17.41 7.88 5.60
CA THR A 109 -18.23 8.83 4.85
C THR A 109 -17.40 9.51 3.75
N LEU A 110 -17.54 9.03 2.52
CA LEU A 110 -16.96 9.65 1.34
C LEU A 110 -17.96 10.60 0.69
N GLY A 111 -17.46 11.72 0.16
CA GLY A 111 -18.28 12.56 -0.71
C GLY A 111 -18.65 11.81 -1.99
N ILE A 112 -19.90 11.98 -2.46
CA ILE A 112 -20.41 11.32 -3.68
C ILE A 112 -19.48 11.59 -4.88
N GLU A 113 -18.97 12.81 -5.00
CA GLU A 113 -18.04 13.20 -6.06
C GLU A 113 -16.67 12.52 -5.94
N ALA A 114 -16.21 12.24 -4.72
CA ALA A 114 -14.95 11.54 -4.50
C ALA A 114 -15.06 10.07 -4.87
N GLU A 115 -16.15 9.42 -4.45
CA GLU A 115 -16.45 8.04 -4.83
C GLU A 115 -16.63 7.92 -6.36
N ASN A 116 -17.36 8.86 -6.97
CA ASN A 116 -17.56 8.89 -8.41
C ASN A 116 -16.23 8.98 -9.16
N LEU A 117 -15.34 9.90 -8.74
CA LEU A 117 -14.01 10.05 -9.36
C LEU A 117 -13.20 8.76 -9.28
N ILE A 118 -13.16 8.12 -8.09
CA ILE A 118 -12.45 6.86 -7.90
C ILE A 118 -13.02 5.78 -8.81
N ARG A 119 -14.34 5.62 -8.88
CA ARG A 119 -14.98 4.62 -9.76
C ARG A 119 -14.73 4.88 -11.24
N SER A 120 -14.59 6.14 -11.64
CA SER A 120 -14.27 6.53 -13.02
C SER A 120 -12.79 6.34 -13.39
N MET A 121 -11.89 6.28 -12.42
CA MET A 121 -10.46 5.98 -12.61
C MET A 121 -10.16 4.49 -12.48
N VAL A 122 -10.74 3.84 -11.47
CA VAL A 122 -10.59 2.41 -11.17
C VAL A 122 -11.63 1.62 -11.97
N CYS A 123 -11.47 1.65 -13.29
CA CYS A 123 -12.28 0.87 -14.21
C CYS A 123 -11.47 0.37 -15.42
N ASN A 124 -12.16 -0.32 -16.35
CA ASN A 124 -11.57 -0.77 -17.61
C ASN A 124 -10.98 0.42 -18.39
N THR A 125 -9.85 0.19 -19.05
CA THR A 125 -9.15 1.18 -19.90
C THR A 125 -10.09 1.93 -20.85
N GLU A 126 -11.02 1.24 -21.52
CA GLU A 126 -11.92 1.83 -22.51
C GLU A 126 -12.81 2.96 -21.96
N ASN A 127 -13.21 2.85 -20.69
CA ASN A 127 -14.11 3.80 -20.02
C ASN A 127 -13.39 4.67 -18.99
N ARG A 128 -12.06 4.55 -18.88
CA ARG A 128 -11.28 5.20 -17.83
C ARG A 128 -11.19 6.69 -18.06
N LEU A 129 -11.54 7.46 -17.04
CA LEU A 129 -11.40 8.90 -17.04
C LEU A 129 -9.91 9.28 -17.15
N GLY A 130 -9.60 10.21 -18.05
CA GLY A 130 -8.22 10.62 -18.33
C GLY A 130 -7.61 9.95 -19.57
N ARG A 131 -8.32 9.01 -20.20
CA ARG A 131 -7.92 8.42 -21.49
C ARG A 131 -7.86 9.48 -22.60
N GLY A 132 -8.77 10.47 -22.59
CA GLY A 132 -8.73 11.63 -23.49
C GLY A 132 -7.70 12.70 -23.06
N GLY A 133 -7.05 12.50 -21.91
CA GLY A 133 -6.06 13.40 -21.34
C GLY A 133 -6.48 13.94 -19.97
N ALA A 134 -5.52 14.57 -19.29
CA ALA A 134 -5.69 15.03 -17.91
C ALA A 134 -6.82 16.06 -17.72
N HIS A 135 -7.28 16.74 -18.78
CA HIS A 135 -8.35 17.73 -18.67
C HIS A 135 -9.68 17.10 -18.20
N GLU A 136 -9.95 15.84 -18.54
CA GLU A 136 -11.19 15.14 -18.15
C GLU A 136 -11.27 15.00 -16.63
N ILE A 137 -10.13 14.65 -16.03
CA ILE A 137 -9.96 14.54 -14.59
C ILE A 137 -10.07 15.92 -13.94
N LYS A 138 -9.37 16.93 -14.46
CA LYS A 138 -9.41 18.31 -13.93
C LYS A 138 -10.82 18.91 -13.94
N ASN A 139 -11.64 18.56 -14.93
CA ASN A 139 -13.02 19.04 -15.05
C ASN A 139 -14.03 18.25 -14.21
N HIS A 140 -13.61 17.20 -13.51
CA HIS A 140 -14.49 16.40 -12.67
C HIS A 140 -15.05 17.24 -11.50
N ALA A 141 -16.30 17.00 -11.12
CA ALA A 141 -16.99 17.78 -10.08
C ALA A 141 -16.30 17.73 -8.71
N PHE A 142 -15.53 16.68 -8.43
CA PHE A 142 -14.65 16.58 -7.26
C PHE A 142 -13.66 17.76 -7.15
N PHE A 143 -13.15 18.28 -8.26
CA PHE A 143 -12.21 19.40 -8.30
C PHE A 143 -12.89 20.75 -8.50
N ARG A 144 -14.20 20.86 -8.25
CA ARG A 144 -14.92 22.14 -8.39
C ARG A 144 -14.29 23.21 -7.49
N GLY A 145 -13.90 24.32 -8.11
CA GLY A 145 -13.27 25.46 -7.44
C GLY A 145 -11.75 25.35 -7.32
N VAL A 146 -11.13 24.27 -7.81
CA VAL A 146 -9.66 24.16 -7.88
C VAL A 146 -9.14 24.90 -9.11
N GLU A 147 -8.26 25.88 -8.89
CA GLU A 147 -7.53 26.55 -9.95
C GLU A 147 -6.18 25.83 -10.18
N PHE A 148 -6.13 24.97 -11.21
CA PHE A 148 -4.97 24.10 -11.45
C PHE A 148 -3.69 24.86 -11.83
N ASP A 149 -3.80 26.02 -12.48
CA ASP A 149 -2.63 26.80 -12.93
C ASP A 149 -1.94 27.52 -11.77
N SER A 150 -2.70 27.90 -10.74
CA SER A 150 -2.18 28.54 -9.53
C SER A 150 -1.92 27.56 -8.38
N LEU A 151 -2.21 26.26 -8.56
CA LEU A 151 -2.14 25.22 -7.52
C LEU A 151 -0.81 25.22 -6.75
N ARG A 152 0.32 25.43 -7.43
CA ARG A 152 1.66 25.47 -6.81
C ARG A 152 1.91 26.71 -5.93
N ARG A 153 1.06 27.73 -6.02
CA ARG A 153 1.11 28.96 -5.22
C ARG A 153 0.18 28.90 -4.01
N ILE A 154 -0.72 27.92 -3.97
CA ILE A 154 -1.62 27.71 -2.84
C ILE A 154 -0.83 27.10 -1.69
N ARG A 155 -1.11 27.56 -0.47
CA ARG A 155 -0.50 27.04 0.75
C ARG A 155 -0.85 25.56 0.92
N ALA A 156 0.17 24.71 1.09
CA ALA A 156 -0.04 23.28 1.28
C ALA A 156 -0.75 22.97 2.62
N PRO A 157 -1.58 21.91 2.71
CA PRO A 157 -2.24 21.52 3.96
C PRO A 157 -1.26 21.16 5.08
N PHE A 158 -0.09 20.61 4.70
CA PHE A 158 0.99 20.28 5.61
C PHE A 158 2.29 20.92 5.12
N GLU A 159 2.89 21.73 5.99
CA GLU A 159 4.20 22.35 5.76
C GLU A 159 5.22 21.72 6.72
N PRO A 160 6.20 20.94 6.22
CA PRO A 160 7.21 20.33 7.07
C PRO A 160 8.06 21.42 7.74
N ARG A 161 8.28 21.28 9.05
CA ARG A 161 9.11 22.20 9.84
C ARG A 161 10.52 21.63 9.97
N LEU A 162 11.38 22.01 9.04
CA LEU A 162 12.77 21.57 9.02
C LEU A 162 13.61 22.40 9.99
N THR A 163 14.46 21.73 10.75
CA THR A 163 15.42 22.34 11.68
C THR A 163 16.78 22.60 11.03
N SER A 164 17.14 21.83 10.00
CA SER A 164 18.37 21.98 9.23
C SER A 164 18.23 21.45 7.80
N ASN A 165 19.24 21.66 6.96
CA ASN A 165 19.31 21.11 5.60
C ASN A 165 19.56 19.59 5.56
N ILE A 166 19.84 18.97 6.70
CA ILE A 166 20.05 17.52 6.86
C ILE A 166 19.00 16.89 7.78
N ASP A 167 17.88 17.58 8.01
CA ASP A 167 16.81 17.12 8.88
C ASP A 167 16.13 15.86 8.29
N THR A 168 16.18 14.76 9.05
CA THR A 168 15.58 13.47 8.68
C THR A 168 14.30 13.15 9.46
N THR A 169 13.70 14.11 10.17
CA THR A 169 12.55 13.90 11.09
C THR A 169 11.34 13.27 10.42
N TYR A 170 11.13 13.52 9.12
CA TYR A 170 10.00 12.99 8.36
C TYR A 170 10.29 11.65 7.66
N PHE A 171 11.43 11.02 7.95
CA PHE A 171 11.81 9.69 7.48
C PHE A 171 11.76 8.69 8.64
N PRO A 172 11.35 7.43 8.39
CA PRO A 172 11.29 6.39 9.42
C PRO A 172 12.70 5.85 9.73
N THR A 173 13.55 6.64 10.40
CA THR A 173 14.94 6.25 10.70
C THR A 173 15.07 5.17 11.77
N ASP A 174 14.07 5.02 12.63
CA ASP A 174 14.08 4.05 13.74
C ASP A 174 14.02 2.60 13.27
N GLU A 175 13.62 2.37 12.02
CA GLU A 175 13.46 1.07 11.41
C GLU A 175 14.65 0.70 10.49
N ILE A 176 15.62 1.61 10.31
CA ILE A 176 16.85 1.36 9.58
C ILE A 176 17.81 0.64 10.53
N ASP A 177 18.17 -0.59 10.18
CA ASP A 177 19.22 -1.32 10.89
C ASP A 177 20.52 -0.51 10.83
N GLN A 178 20.93 0.02 11.98
CA GLN A 178 22.15 0.82 12.11
C GLN A 178 23.41 -0.05 12.07
N THR A 179 23.30 -1.37 11.88
CA THR A 179 24.47 -2.20 11.62
C THR A 179 25.13 -1.77 10.32
N ASP A 180 26.39 -1.37 10.45
CA ASP A 180 27.21 -0.91 9.35
C ASP A 180 27.65 -2.10 8.49
N ASN A 181 26.71 -2.63 7.72
CA ASN A 181 26.91 -3.76 6.82
C ASN A 181 28.02 -3.46 5.79
N ALA A 182 28.22 -2.18 5.44
CA ALA A 182 29.30 -1.77 4.55
C ALA A 182 30.68 -1.99 5.19
N THR A 183 30.84 -1.69 6.47
CA THR A 183 32.09 -1.95 7.22
C THR A 183 32.31 -3.45 7.43
N VAL A 184 31.24 -4.22 7.70
CA VAL A 184 31.33 -5.69 7.81
C VAL A 184 31.69 -6.33 6.47
N LEU A 185 31.06 -5.91 5.37
CA LEU A 185 31.35 -6.38 4.01
C LEU A 185 32.77 -5.99 3.56
N LYS A 186 33.23 -4.78 3.87
CA LYS A 186 34.62 -4.36 3.61
C LYS A 186 35.60 -5.19 4.42
N ALA A 187 35.34 -5.42 5.71
CA ALA A 187 36.19 -6.27 6.56
C ALA A 187 36.21 -7.73 6.07
N GLN A 188 35.08 -8.27 5.62
CA GLN A 188 34.99 -9.61 5.03
C GLN A 188 35.71 -9.69 3.67
N ALA A 189 35.59 -8.66 2.82
CA ALA A 189 36.31 -8.59 1.55
C ALA A 189 37.83 -8.49 1.75
N LEU A 190 38.27 -7.73 2.76
CA LEU A 190 39.68 -7.63 3.16
C LEU A 190 40.21 -8.95 3.76
N GLN A 191 39.38 -9.69 4.52
CA GLN A 191 39.74 -11.00 5.09
C GLN A 191 39.75 -12.13 4.04
N GLN A 192 38.96 -12.01 2.97
CA GLN A 192 38.88 -13.02 1.90
C GLN A 192 39.95 -12.88 0.82
N GLY A 193 40.86 -11.89 0.90
CA GLY A 193 42.05 -11.84 0.05
C GLY A 193 41.76 -11.85 -1.46
N ARG A 194 40.63 -11.29 -1.91
CA ARG A 194 40.37 -11.11 -3.34
C ARG A 194 41.16 -9.89 -3.81
N GLN A 195 42.26 -10.13 -4.53
CA GLN A 195 42.88 -9.11 -5.36
C GLN A 195 41.80 -8.56 -6.31
N ILE A 196 41.42 -7.30 -6.11
CA ILE A 196 40.71 -6.54 -7.12
C ILE A 196 41.78 -6.19 -8.14
N GLU A 197 41.83 -6.90 -9.27
CA GLU A 197 42.52 -6.40 -10.45
C GLU A 197 41.83 -5.09 -10.84
N GLU A 198 42.55 -3.97 -10.71
CA GLU A 198 42.25 -2.73 -11.41
C GLU A 198 42.19 -3.02 -12.91
N SER A 199 40.99 -2.97 -13.50
CA SER A 199 40.90 -2.79 -14.95
C SER A 199 41.31 -1.36 -15.29
N PRO A 200 42.25 -1.14 -16.22
CA PRO A 200 42.66 0.19 -16.61
C PRO A 200 41.51 0.91 -17.32
N GLU A 201 41.40 2.21 -17.07
CA GLU A 201 40.52 3.12 -17.81
C GLU A 201 40.72 2.99 -19.34
N MET A 202 39.60 2.85 -20.06
CA MET A 202 39.43 3.33 -21.43
C MET A 202 38.10 4.05 -21.55
#